data_AF-A0A8J2J5E6-F1
#
_entry.id   AF-A0A8J2J5E6-F1
#
_cell.length_a   1.000
_cell.length_b   1.000
_cell.length_c   1.000
_cell.angle_alpha   90.00
_cell.angle_beta   90.00
_cell.angle_gamma   90.00
#
_symmetry.space_group_name_H-M   'P 1'
#
loop_
_entity.id
_entity.type
_entity.pdbx_description
1 polymer ?
#
loop_
_entity_poly.entity_id
_entity_poly.type
_entity_poly.pdbx_seq_one_letter_code
_entity_poly.pdbx_strand_id
1 'polypeptide(L)'
;AGKFNLKWMSVWHISIEHWRDRVADLYLKNIASKFLSSKMGDIKIRPAQREDCLAIWKLKKELADHQDMGSKPYLSVEELQRDGFDVAEPYFKCLLAEEITGDESRVVAYALYFYAYAAFEGKTLFLEDLIVTKNIRGKGIGSKMFQALGKICVAENLAGMKLEVLNTNESAIKFYDKNSGYNTNIVDHFVTEIFEKPFEMVEKFLVRPAERKDCQDIEDMIKELAVYEKLGDKPQLSAADLERDGFDSNPPFYRCLVIEIKEPDADERSLAGYALYFYTYSTWEGKAIHMEDFYVSPKYRHQGLGVRMLKTLAKIGVDGDFCRLTLECLDWNEPARKLYEKLEAINFTQTQGWHTYRFVKEVMEKLAADSPAHIYIGKENPQKHLSKLIWSNS
;
A
#
# COMPACT_ATOMS: atom_id res chain seq x y z
N ALA A 1 37.92 63.46 -52.53
CA ALA A 1 36.86 64.00 -51.66
C ALA A 1 35.51 63.39 -52.07
N GLY A 2 34.85 62.69 -51.14
CA GLY A 2 33.40 62.54 -51.02
C GLY A 2 32.51 62.00 -52.16
N LYS A 3 32.09 60.74 -52.00
CA LYS A 3 30.72 60.16 -52.23
C LYS A 3 30.09 60.17 -53.64
N PHE A 4 29.98 58.95 -54.20
CA PHE A 4 28.90 58.44 -55.07
C PHE A 4 28.71 56.96 -54.64
N ASN A 5 27.69 56.51 -53.91
CA ASN A 5 26.22 56.47 -54.08
C ASN A 5 25.74 55.54 -55.22
N LEU A 6 25.81 54.23 -54.96
CA LEU A 6 25.17 53.16 -55.73
C LEU A 6 23.82 52.83 -55.10
N LYS A 7 22.77 52.86 -55.92
CA LYS A 7 21.39 52.58 -55.55
C LYS A 7 20.95 51.27 -56.21
N TRP A 8 20.42 50.36 -55.38
CA TRP A 8 19.56 49.19 -55.64
C TRP A 8 20.18 47.83 -56.04
N MET A 9 20.16 46.88 -55.08
CA MET A 9 19.37 45.65 -55.17
C MET A 9 19.15 45.01 -53.78
N SER A 10 17.87 45.00 -53.36
CA SER A 10 17.13 44.12 -52.43
C SER A 10 17.76 43.49 -51.18
N VAL A 11 17.11 43.79 -50.06
CA VAL A 11 17.31 43.35 -48.68
C VAL A 11 16.46 42.10 -48.36
N TRP A 12 16.87 41.36 -47.32
CA TRP A 12 16.14 40.38 -46.49
C TRP A 12 16.42 38.89 -46.73
N HIS A 13 17.46 38.39 -46.05
CA HIS A 13 17.50 37.04 -45.50
C HIS A 13 16.42 36.90 -44.41
N ILE A 14 15.45 36.02 -44.60
CA ILE A 14 14.60 35.48 -43.53
C ILE A 14 14.96 34.00 -43.39
N SER A 15 15.50 33.65 -42.23
CA SER A 15 15.91 32.28 -41.86
C SER A 15 14.73 31.31 -41.93
N ILE A 16 15.01 30.12 -42.47
CA ILE A 16 14.11 28.97 -42.64
C ILE A 16 13.65 28.34 -41.30
N GLU A 17 14.22 28.77 -40.18
CA GLU A 17 13.90 28.24 -38.84
C GLU A 17 12.53 28.71 -38.32
N HIS A 18 12.07 29.91 -38.71
CA HIS A 18 10.78 30.44 -38.24
C HIS A 18 9.53 29.84 -38.92
N TRP A 19 9.70 28.95 -39.91
CA TRP A 19 8.59 28.27 -40.59
C TRP A 19 8.30 26.89 -39.99
N ARG A 20 9.34 26.16 -39.55
CA ARG A 20 9.18 24.86 -38.85
C ARG A 20 8.43 25.03 -37.53
N ASP A 21 8.75 26.07 -36.77
CA ASP A 21 8.14 26.28 -35.45
C ASP A 21 6.68 26.72 -35.56
N ARG A 22 6.31 27.54 -36.55
CA ARG A 22 4.92 27.96 -36.75
C ARG A 22 4.02 26.87 -37.34
N VAL A 23 4.55 26.01 -38.20
CA VAL A 23 3.78 24.86 -38.73
C VAL A 23 3.63 23.79 -37.65
N ALA A 24 4.67 23.52 -36.85
CA ALA A 24 4.56 22.63 -35.70
C ALA A 24 3.58 23.15 -34.65
N ASP A 25 3.60 24.45 -34.36
CA ASP A 25 2.71 25.08 -33.37
C ASP A 25 1.25 25.14 -33.86
N LEU A 26 1.00 25.36 -35.15
CA LEU A 26 -0.34 25.24 -35.76
C LEU A 26 -0.84 23.79 -35.80
N TYR A 27 0.04 22.82 -36.06
CA TYR A 27 -0.31 21.39 -36.06
C TYR A 27 -0.61 20.90 -34.64
N LEU A 28 0.20 21.30 -33.66
CA LEU A 28 -0.01 21.01 -32.23
C LEU A 28 -1.24 21.73 -31.67
N LYS A 29 -1.53 22.97 -32.09
CA LYS A 29 -2.77 23.68 -31.72
C LYS A 29 -4.02 23.05 -32.33
N ASN A 30 -3.94 22.52 -33.56
CA ASN A 30 -5.06 21.79 -34.18
C ASN A 30 -5.28 20.39 -33.57
N ILE A 31 -4.22 19.74 -33.07
CA ILE A 31 -4.34 18.49 -32.31
C ILE A 31 -4.89 18.79 -30.91
N ALA A 32 -4.35 19.81 -30.23
CA ALA A 32 -4.81 20.24 -28.91
C ALA A 32 -6.29 20.70 -28.94
N SER A 33 -6.73 21.41 -29.97
CA SER A 33 -8.15 21.82 -30.11
C SER A 33 -9.09 20.63 -30.37
N LYS A 34 -8.62 19.56 -31.03
CA LYS A 34 -9.35 18.28 -31.16
C LYS A 34 -9.43 17.49 -29.84
N PHE A 35 -8.45 17.62 -28.96
CA PHE A 35 -8.44 16.98 -27.64
C PHE A 35 -9.12 17.81 -26.53
N LEU A 36 -9.31 19.12 -26.73
CA LEU A 36 -9.86 20.04 -25.73
C LEU A 36 -11.40 20.14 -25.69
N SER A 37 -12.11 19.29 -26.43
CA SER A 37 -13.54 19.05 -26.16
C SER A 37 -13.97 17.60 -26.42
N SER A 38 -13.12 16.60 -26.17
CA SER A 38 -13.62 15.22 -26.11
C SER A 38 -14.44 15.07 -24.83
N LYS A 39 -15.70 14.69 -24.99
CA LYS A 39 -16.54 14.24 -23.89
C LYS A 39 -15.79 13.08 -23.21
N MET A 40 -15.58 13.14 -21.90
CA MET A 40 -14.90 12.08 -21.16
C MET A 40 -15.58 10.75 -21.47
N GLY A 41 -14.78 9.72 -21.77
CA GLY A 41 -15.29 8.38 -22.03
C GLY A 41 -15.96 7.80 -20.79
N ASP A 42 -16.70 6.70 -20.96
CA ASP A 42 -17.27 6.00 -19.82
C ASP A 42 -16.13 5.37 -19.00
N ILE A 43 -16.16 5.59 -17.68
CA ILE A 43 -15.14 5.05 -16.77
C ILE A 43 -15.64 3.74 -16.18
N LYS A 44 -14.96 2.65 -16.49
CA LYS A 44 -15.16 1.33 -15.89
C LYS A 44 -14.09 1.06 -14.84
N ILE A 45 -14.49 0.68 -13.64
CA ILE A 45 -13.56 0.21 -12.60
C ILE A 45 -13.63 -1.30 -12.54
N ARG A 46 -12.46 -1.96 -12.61
CA ARG A 46 -12.34 -3.42 -12.57
C ARG A 46 -11.05 -3.89 -11.88
N PRO A 47 -10.99 -5.13 -11.38
CA PRO A 47 -9.72 -5.74 -10.99
C PRO A 47 -8.73 -5.79 -12.17
N ALA A 48 -7.46 -5.57 -11.86
CA ALA A 48 -6.36 -5.82 -12.79
C ALA A 48 -6.22 -7.31 -13.11
N GLN A 49 -5.72 -7.60 -14.29
CA GLN A 49 -5.27 -8.91 -14.74
C GLN A 49 -3.76 -8.88 -14.95
N ARG A 50 -3.16 -10.06 -15.11
CA ARG A 50 -1.72 -10.24 -15.35
C ARG A 50 -1.22 -9.40 -16.54
N GLU A 51 -2.03 -9.26 -17.58
CA GLU A 51 -1.69 -8.51 -18.80
C GLU A 51 -1.69 -7.00 -18.58
N ASP A 52 -2.35 -6.50 -17.53
CA ASP A 52 -2.42 -5.07 -17.23
C ASP A 52 -1.14 -4.52 -16.57
N CYS A 53 -0.21 -5.38 -16.14
CA CYS A 53 1.05 -4.97 -15.49
C CYS A 53 1.84 -3.95 -16.31
N LEU A 54 1.83 -4.05 -17.65
CA LEU A 54 2.48 -3.05 -18.51
C LEU A 54 1.80 -1.68 -18.43
N ALA A 55 0.47 -1.63 -18.32
CA ALA A 55 -0.27 -0.38 -18.18
C ALA A 55 -0.05 0.26 -16.81
N ILE A 56 -0.04 -0.56 -15.75
CA ILE A 56 0.28 -0.13 -14.38
C ILE A 56 1.69 0.48 -14.34
N TRP A 57 2.67 -0.24 -14.90
CA TRP A 57 4.06 0.22 -14.96
C TRP A 57 4.21 1.56 -15.70
N LYS A 58 3.50 1.74 -16.82
CA LYS A 58 3.49 3.01 -17.56
C LYS A 58 2.93 4.18 -16.74
N LEU A 59 1.82 3.97 -16.02
CA LEU A 59 1.23 5.00 -15.14
C LEU A 59 2.16 5.34 -13.98
N LYS A 60 2.83 4.34 -13.42
CA LYS A 60 3.82 4.56 -12.36
C LYS A 60 5.00 5.40 -12.84
N LYS A 61 5.54 5.06 -14.02
CA LYS A 61 6.62 5.82 -14.65
C LYS A 61 6.22 7.27 -14.90
N GLU A 62 4.98 7.51 -15.38
CA GLU A 62 4.44 8.85 -15.55
C GLU A 62 4.45 9.68 -14.25
N LEU A 63 4.13 9.07 -13.10
CA LEU A 63 4.15 9.76 -11.81
C LEU A 63 5.58 10.10 -11.38
N ALA A 64 6.50 9.16 -11.51
CA ALA A 64 7.86 9.34 -11.04
C ALA A 64 8.61 10.41 -11.86
N ASP A 65 8.40 10.45 -13.18
CA ASP A 65 8.88 11.53 -14.05
C ASP A 65 8.29 12.89 -13.63
N HIS A 66 7.06 12.91 -13.11
CA HIS A 66 6.40 14.14 -12.67
C HIS A 66 6.88 14.65 -11.30
N GLN A 67 7.28 13.75 -10.40
CA GLN A 67 7.71 14.09 -9.04
C GLN A 67 9.23 14.30 -8.92
N ASP A 68 9.97 14.30 -10.04
CA ASP A 68 11.43 14.42 -10.10
C ASP A 68 12.14 13.42 -9.15
N MET A 69 11.53 12.24 -8.98
CA MET A 69 12.00 11.21 -8.02
C MET A 69 13.22 10.42 -8.52
N GLY A 70 13.87 10.88 -9.60
CA GLY A 70 15.13 10.34 -10.12
C GLY A 70 15.06 8.88 -10.60
N SER A 71 16.24 8.33 -10.89
CA SER A 71 16.48 6.99 -11.43
C SER A 71 16.35 5.87 -10.38
N LYS A 72 15.36 5.92 -9.48
CA LYS A 72 15.10 4.80 -8.57
C LYS A 72 14.68 3.59 -9.41
N PRO A 73 15.27 2.40 -9.19
CA PRO A 73 14.88 1.21 -9.94
C PRO A 73 13.40 0.94 -9.69
N TYR A 74 12.62 0.88 -10.76
CA TYR A 74 11.22 0.44 -10.69
C TYR A 74 11.21 -1.08 -10.74
N LEU A 75 10.27 -1.69 -10.04
CA LEU A 75 9.87 -3.05 -10.37
C LEU A 75 9.59 -3.16 -11.87
N SER A 76 10.12 -4.20 -12.47
CA SER A 76 9.85 -4.60 -13.84
C SER A 76 8.40 -5.06 -14.01
N VAL A 77 7.94 -5.14 -15.25
CA VAL A 77 6.61 -5.68 -15.55
C VAL A 77 6.55 -7.16 -15.12
N GLU A 78 7.65 -7.87 -15.28
CA GLU A 78 7.83 -9.27 -14.91
C GLU A 78 7.73 -9.47 -13.40
N GLU A 79 8.32 -8.59 -12.59
CA GLU A 79 8.20 -8.63 -11.13
C GLU A 79 6.77 -8.36 -10.66
N LEU A 80 6.08 -7.39 -11.28
CA LEU A 80 4.66 -7.14 -11.00
C LEU A 80 3.78 -8.34 -11.36
N GLN A 81 4.06 -9.02 -12.48
CA GLN A 81 3.36 -10.23 -12.88
C GLN A 81 3.62 -11.36 -11.89
N ARG A 82 4.90 -11.58 -11.55
CA ARG A 82 5.32 -12.60 -10.60
C ARG A 82 4.61 -12.46 -9.26
N ASP A 83 4.69 -11.27 -8.66
CA ASP A 83 4.25 -11.07 -7.28
C ASP A 83 2.74 -10.86 -7.14
N GLY A 84 2.07 -10.34 -8.16
CA GLY A 84 0.63 -10.05 -8.14
C GLY A 84 -0.26 -11.13 -8.74
N PHE A 85 0.28 -11.99 -9.62
CA PHE A 85 -0.54 -12.86 -10.47
C PHE A 85 -0.01 -14.29 -10.65
N ASP A 86 1.31 -14.50 -10.58
CA ASP A 86 1.93 -15.82 -10.86
C ASP A 86 2.23 -16.63 -9.58
N VAL A 87 1.69 -16.21 -8.44
CA VAL A 87 1.81 -16.88 -7.14
C VAL A 87 0.43 -17.31 -6.62
N ALA A 88 0.40 -18.38 -5.83
CA ALA A 88 -0.83 -18.86 -5.22
C ALA A 88 -1.44 -17.84 -4.23
N GLU A 89 -0.59 -17.08 -3.55
CA GLU A 89 -0.96 -16.00 -2.63
C GLU A 89 -0.41 -14.67 -3.16
N PRO A 90 -1.21 -13.87 -3.90
CA PRO A 90 -0.77 -12.56 -4.38
C PRO A 90 -0.34 -11.62 -3.25
N TYR A 91 0.81 -10.96 -3.42
CA TYR A 91 1.31 -9.98 -2.45
C TYR A 91 0.58 -8.64 -2.51
N PHE A 92 -0.06 -8.37 -3.65
CA PHE A 92 -0.92 -7.20 -3.83
C PHE A 92 -2.13 -7.54 -4.69
N LYS A 93 -3.13 -6.67 -4.60
CA LYS A 93 -4.29 -6.59 -5.47
C LYS A 93 -4.29 -5.22 -6.14
N CYS A 94 -4.94 -5.11 -7.29
CA CYS A 94 -5.00 -3.85 -8.02
C CYS A 94 -6.38 -3.64 -8.67
N LEU A 95 -6.93 -2.44 -8.51
CA LEU A 95 -8.07 -1.94 -9.29
C LEU A 95 -7.56 -1.03 -10.39
N LEU A 96 -8.21 -1.06 -11.55
CA LEU A 96 -7.95 -0.17 -12.67
C LEU A 96 -9.19 0.67 -12.96
N ALA A 97 -8.98 1.94 -13.29
CA ALA A 97 -9.96 2.72 -14.03
C ALA A 97 -9.61 2.66 -15.51
N GLU A 98 -10.57 2.21 -16.31
CA GLU A 98 -10.49 2.06 -17.74
C GLU A 98 -11.45 3.06 -18.39
N GLU A 99 -10.91 3.99 -19.18
CA GLU A 99 -11.68 4.93 -19.99
C GLU A 99 -12.01 4.28 -21.33
N ILE A 100 -13.31 4.18 -21.60
CA ILE A 100 -13.86 3.59 -22.83
C ILE A 100 -14.38 4.72 -23.72
N THR A 101 -13.81 4.84 -24.91
CA THR A 101 -14.21 5.84 -25.91
C THR A 101 -14.47 5.14 -27.25
N GLY A 102 -15.75 4.93 -27.57
CA GLY A 102 -16.13 4.11 -28.72
C GLY A 102 -15.67 2.66 -28.50
N ASP A 103 -14.89 2.12 -29.44
CA ASP A 103 -14.30 0.78 -29.35
C ASP A 103 -12.90 0.77 -28.70
N GLU A 104 -12.35 1.93 -28.36
CA GLU A 104 -11.05 2.05 -27.71
C GLU A 104 -11.19 2.02 -26.19
N SER A 105 -10.29 1.29 -25.55
CA SER A 105 -10.24 1.14 -24.10
C SER A 105 -8.83 1.41 -23.59
N ARG A 106 -8.71 2.27 -22.58
CA ARG A 106 -7.42 2.68 -22.04
C ARG A 106 -7.45 2.68 -20.51
N VAL A 107 -6.45 2.05 -19.89
CA VAL A 107 -6.20 2.20 -18.46
C VAL A 107 -5.67 3.60 -18.18
N VAL A 108 -6.36 4.30 -17.28
CA VAL A 108 -6.09 5.70 -16.95
C VAL A 108 -5.87 5.97 -15.46
N ALA A 109 -6.22 5.01 -14.60
CA ALA A 109 -5.86 5.05 -13.20
C ALA A 109 -5.65 3.63 -12.68
N TYR A 110 -4.88 3.52 -11.60
CA TYR A 110 -4.81 2.29 -10.82
C TYR A 110 -4.82 2.59 -9.32
N ALA A 111 -5.31 1.63 -8.54
CA ALA A 111 -5.18 1.59 -7.10
C ALA A 111 -4.59 0.23 -6.70
N LEU A 112 -3.35 0.22 -6.22
CA LEU A 112 -2.67 -0.99 -5.74
C LEU A 112 -2.79 -1.03 -4.22
N TYR A 113 -3.25 -2.16 -3.71
CA TYR A 113 -3.51 -2.36 -2.29
C TYR A 113 -3.18 -3.79 -1.86
N PHE A 114 -2.99 -3.98 -0.56
CA PHE A 114 -2.85 -5.30 0.06
C PHE A 114 -3.65 -5.35 1.36
N TYR A 115 -3.79 -6.53 1.96
CA TYR A 115 -4.37 -6.63 3.30
C TYR A 115 -3.31 -6.43 4.36
N ALA A 116 -3.64 -5.61 5.33
CA ALA A 116 -2.88 -5.45 6.56
C ALA A 116 -3.70 -6.00 7.73
N TYR A 117 -3.04 -6.16 8.88
CA TYR A 117 -3.68 -6.66 10.08
C TYR A 117 -3.29 -5.80 11.27
N ALA A 118 -4.29 -5.25 11.97
CA ALA A 118 -4.09 -4.50 13.19
C ALA A 118 -4.47 -5.37 14.39
N ALA A 119 -3.57 -5.59 15.35
CA ALA A 119 -3.85 -6.47 16.48
C ALA A 119 -4.98 -5.95 17.40
N PHE A 120 -5.34 -4.67 17.30
CA PHE A 120 -6.45 -4.09 18.06
C PHE A 120 -7.79 -4.07 17.32
N GLU A 121 -7.77 -4.07 15.97
CA GLU A 121 -8.95 -3.82 15.12
C GLU A 121 -9.26 -4.99 14.16
N GLY A 122 -8.28 -5.85 13.87
CA GLY A 122 -8.34 -6.95 12.93
C GLY A 122 -7.93 -6.59 11.51
N LYS A 123 -8.54 -7.27 10.54
CA LYS A 123 -8.22 -7.17 9.10
C LYS A 123 -8.51 -5.78 8.56
N THR A 124 -7.58 -5.20 7.80
CA THR A 124 -7.72 -3.88 7.19
C THR A 124 -7.12 -3.87 5.78
N LEU A 125 -7.49 -2.89 4.97
CA LEU A 125 -6.91 -2.67 3.64
C LEU A 125 -5.78 -1.64 3.75
N PHE A 126 -4.62 -1.89 3.15
CA PHE A 126 -3.59 -0.87 3.00
C PHE A 126 -3.51 -0.44 1.53
N LEU A 127 -3.77 0.84 1.26
CA LEU A 127 -3.66 1.44 -0.06
C LEU A 127 -2.23 1.95 -0.24
N GLU A 128 -1.45 1.22 -1.04
CA GLU A 128 -0.05 1.53 -1.35
C GLU A 128 0.04 2.67 -2.36
N ASP A 129 -0.65 2.52 -3.50
CA ASP A 129 -0.63 3.50 -4.58
C ASP A 129 -2.05 3.80 -5.05
N LEU A 130 -2.38 5.08 -5.22
CA LEU A 130 -3.54 5.54 -5.99
C LEU A 130 -3.07 6.58 -7.03
N ILE A 131 -3.02 6.17 -8.29
CA ILE A 131 -2.50 7.00 -9.37
C ILE A 131 -3.59 7.23 -10.41
N VAL A 132 -3.77 8.50 -10.78
CA VAL A 132 -4.55 8.93 -11.95
C VAL A 132 -3.62 9.65 -12.92
N THR A 133 -3.66 9.29 -14.20
CA THR A 133 -2.87 9.95 -15.25
C THR A 133 -3.16 11.44 -15.34
N LYS A 134 -2.12 12.24 -15.59
CA LYS A 134 -2.07 13.70 -15.41
C LYS A 134 -3.16 14.44 -16.20
N ASN A 135 -3.45 13.99 -17.42
CA ASN A 135 -4.38 14.67 -18.34
C ASN A 135 -5.87 14.56 -17.93
N ILE A 136 -6.22 13.70 -16.97
CA ILE A 136 -7.61 13.53 -16.49
C ILE A 136 -7.76 13.67 -14.98
N ARG A 137 -6.73 14.13 -14.27
CA ARG A 137 -6.82 14.51 -12.86
C ARG A 137 -7.89 15.60 -12.67
N GLY A 138 -8.49 15.64 -11.48
CA GLY A 138 -9.57 16.58 -11.16
C GLY A 138 -10.93 16.24 -11.76
N LYS A 139 -11.05 15.20 -12.60
CA LYS A 139 -12.33 14.73 -13.18
C LYS A 139 -13.10 13.73 -12.29
N GLY A 140 -12.72 13.59 -11.03
CA GLY A 140 -13.40 12.71 -10.05
C GLY A 140 -13.06 11.22 -10.13
N ILE A 141 -12.14 10.80 -11.01
CA ILE A 141 -11.75 9.37 -11.14
C ILE A 141 -11.11 8.84 -9.86
N GLY A 142 -10.21 9.61 -9.22
CA GLY A 142 -9.61 9.24 -7.94
C GLY A 142 -10.65 8.99 -6.86
N SER A 143 -11.68 9.85 -6.74
CA SER A 143 -12.80 9.62 -5.82
C SER A 143 -13.55 8.33 -6.13
N LYS A 144 -13.85 8.05 -7.40
CA LYS A 144 -14.52 6.79 -7.78
C LYS A 144 -13.69 5.55 -7.42
N MET A 145 -12.38 5.60 -7.63
CA MET A 145 -11.45 4.53 -7.24
C MET A 145 -11.44 4.35 -5.72
N PHE A 146 -11.38 5.45 -4.97
CA PHE A 146 -11.38 5.42 -3.52
C PHE A 146 -12.68 4.85 -2.93
N GLN A 147 -13.83 5.25 -3.51
CA GLN A 147 -15.14 4.68 -3.19
C GLN A 147 -15.23 3.17 -3.52
N ALA A 148 -14.56 2.72 -4.59
CA ALA A 148 -14.48 1.30 -4.93
C ALA A 148 -13.71 0.50 -3.87
N LEU A 149 -12.60 1.06 -3.34
CA LEU A 149 -11.89 0.47 -2.18
C LEU A 149 -12.78 0.46 -0.93
N GLY A 150 -13.58 1.51 -0.72
CA GLY A 150 -14.66 1.56 0.27
C GLY A 150 -15.57 0.34 0.24
N LYS A 151 -16.14 0.06 -0.93
CA LYS A 151 -17.00 -1.11 -1.15
C LYS A 151 -16.28 -2.44 -0.91
N ILE A 152 -14.99 -2.56 -1.24
CA ILE A 152 -14.19 -3.76 -0.91
C ILE A 152 -14.12 -3.95 0.60
N CYS A 153 -13.79 -2.89 1.34
CA CYS A 153 -13.70 -2.94 2.80
C CYS A 153 -15.01 -3.40 3.44
N VAL A 154 -16.14 -2.87 2.98
CA VAL A 154 -17.47 -3.30 3.46
C VAL A 154 -17.77 -4.75 3.07
N ALA A 155 -17.58 -5.11 1.80
CA ALA A 155 -17.92 -6.44 1.27
C ALA A 155 -17.05 -7.58 1.85
N GLU A 156 -15.92 -7.24 2.47
CA GLU A 156 -15.01 -8.21 3.10
C GLU A 156 -14.96 -8.06 4.63
N ASN A 157 -15.81 -7.19 5.19
CA ASN A 157 -15.89 -6.91 6.61
C ASN A 157 -14.52 -6.52 7.21
N LEU A 158 -13.83 -5.60 6.55
CA LEU A 158 -12.57 -5.03 7.00
C LEU A 158 -12.85 -3.91 8.02
N ALA A 159 -11.95 -3.77 8.99
CA ALA A 159 -12.02 -2.73 10.03
C ALA A 159 -11.81 -1.32 9.48
N GLY A 160 -11.23 -1.20 8.28
CA GLY A 160 -10.98 0.08 7.65
C GLY A 160 -10.02 0.00 6.48
N MET A 161 -9.42 1.16 6.19
CA MET A 161 -8.31 1.30 5.25
C MET A 161 -7.22 2.21 5.81
N LYS A 162 -5.95 1.88 5.59
CA LYS A 162 -4.76 2.68 5.90
C LYS A 162 -4.07 3.11 4.60
N LEU A 163 -3.37 4.23 4.60
CA LEU A 163 -2.47 4.66 3.53
C LEU A 163 -1.39 5.58 4.07
N GLU A 164 -0.31 5.75 3.31
CA GLU A 164 0.75 6.69 3.65
C GLU A 164 0.94 7.72 2.52
N VAL A 165 1.26 8.96 2.91
CA VAL A 165 1.48 10.05 1.96
C VAL A 165 2.63 10.94 2.43
N LEU A 166 3.50 11.33 1.51
CA LEU A 166 4.54 12.33 1.77
C LEU A 166 3.91 13.66 2.22
N ASN A 167 4.46 14.27 3.27
CA ASN A 167 4.00 15.57 3.78
C ASN A 167 4.08 16.70 2.74
N THR A 168 4.93 16.56 1.72
CA THR A 168 5.07 17.51 0.62
C THR A 168 3.99 17.35 -0.46
N ASN A 169 3.21 16.27 -0.45
CA ASN A 169 2.18 16.03 -1.46
C ASN A 169 0.83 16.67 -1.08
N GLU A 170 0.79 18.00 -1.08
CA GLU A 170 -0.40 18.77 -0.70
C GLU A 170 -1.67 18.35 -1.47
N SER A 171 -1.52 17.96 -2.74
CA SER A 171 -2.65 17.56 -3.57
C SER A 171 -3.31 16.28 -3.08
N ALA A 172 -2.50 15.29 -2.70
CA ALA A 172 -2.98 14.02 -2.14
C ALA A 172 -3.51 14.22 -0.72
N ILE A 173 -2.83 15.01 0.11
CA ILE A 173 -3.29 15.36 1.46
C ILE A 173 -4.68 15.99 1.41
N LYS A 174 -4.88 17.06 0.60
CA LYS A 174 -6.19 17.70 0.42
C LYS A 174 -7.25 16.72 -0.11
N PHE A 175 -6.86 15.80 -0.98
CA PHE A 175 -7.75 14.74 -1.46
C PHE A 175 -8.16 13.81 -0.31
N TYR A 176 -7.22 13.29 0.47
CA TYR A 176 -7.50 12.37 1.56
C TYR A 176 -8.27 13.04 2.69
N ASP A 177 -7.89 14.25 3.13
CA ASP A 177 -8.63 15.01 4.15
C ASP A 177 -10.10 15.18 3.81
N LYS A 178 -10.39 15.48 2.53
CA LYS A 178 -11.76 15.63 2.03
C LYS A 178 -12.56 14.32 2.12
N ASN A 179 -11.89 13.16 2.01
CA ASN A 179 -12.52 11.84 1.98
C ASN A 179 -12.38 11.07 3.32
N SER A 180 -11.51 11.49 4.24
CA SER A 180 -11.15 10.74 5.46
C SER A 180 -11.94 11.15 6.69
N GLY A 181 -12.32 12.42 6.79
CA GLY A 181 -12.96 12.97 8.00
C GLY A 181 -12.15 12.81 9.29
N TYR A 182 -10.92 12.30 9.23
CA TYR A 182 -10.04 11.99 10.35
C TYR A 182 -8.57 12.22 9.94
N ASN A 183 -7.84 12.91 10.81
CA ASN A 183 -6.39 13.07 10.75
C ASN A 183 -5.80 12.21 11.88
N THR A 184 -4.85 11.34 11.56
CA THR A 184 -4.25 10.39 12.51
C THR A 184 -3.01 10.98 13.18
N ASN A 185 -2.76 10.53 14.41
CA ASN A 185 -1.58 10.90 15.21
C ASN A 185 -0.29 10.54 14.45
N ILE A 186 0.72 11.41 14.55
CA ILE A 186 2.05 11.16 14.01
C ILE A 186 2.66 9.99 14.81
N VAL A 187 2.88 8.86 14.14
CA VAL A 187 3.66 7.73 14.66
C VAL A 187 5.01 7.69 13.96
N ASP A 188 6.06 7.28 14.68
CA ASP A 188 7.37 7.12 14.07
C ASP A 188 7.38 5.80 13.28
N HIS A 189 7.60 5.91 11.98
CA HIS A 189 7.69 4.77 11.08
C HIS A 189 9.15 4.38 10.92
N PHE A 190 9.48 3.11 11.19
CA PHE A 190 10.84 2.60 11.10
C PHE A 190 10.96 1.53 10.01
N VAL A 191 12.07 1.57 9.28
CA VAL A 191 12.43 0.55 8.29
C VAL A 191 13.83 0.04 8.60
N THR A 192 14.01 -1.28 8.55
CA THR A 192 15.31 -1.94 8.76
C THR A 192 15.69 -2.79 7.55
N GLU A 193 16.97 -2.72 7.18
CA GLU A 193 17.57 -3.63 6.21
C GLU A 193 17.78 -5.01 6.84
N ILE A 194 17.68 -6.05 6.02
CA ILE A 194 17.65 -7.42 6.50
C ILE A 194 19.08 -7.99 6.52
N PHE A 195 19.65 -8.19 7.71
CA PHE A 195 21.05 -8.61 7.88
C PHE A 195 21.22 -10.10 8.22
N GLU A 196 22.22 -10.74 7.61
CA GLU A 196 22.68 -12.09 7.97
C GLU A 196 23.80 -12.03 9.03
N LYS A 197 23.50 -12.38 10.29
CA LYS A 197 24.53 -12.74 11.28
C LYS A 197 24.10 -13.96 12.09
N PRO A 198 24.94 -15.01 12.20
CA PRO A 198 24.66 -16.17 13.05
C PRO A 198 24.68 -15.81 14.54
N PHE A 199 23.94 -16.57 15.36
CA PHE A 199 23.73 -16.32 16.79
C PHE A 199 24.00 -17.57 17.63
N GLU A 200 24.47 -17.36 18.87
CA GLU A 200 24.64 -18.40 19.88
C GLU A 200 23.32 -18.76 20.56
N MET A 201 23.01 -20.05 20.60
CA MET A 201 21.79 -20.58 21.21
C MET A 201 21.77 -20.35 22.73
N VAL A 202 20.73 -19.67 23.23
CA VAL A 202 20.35 -19.80 24.65
C VAL A 202 19.28 -20.89 24.71
N GLU A 203 19.65 -22.08 25.19
CA GLU A 203 18.82 -23.30 25.17
C GLU A 203 17.45 -23.14 25.85
N LYS A 204 17.33 -22.21 26.81
CA LYS A 204 16.09 -21.93 27.56
C LYS A 204 14.97 -21.30 26.73
N PHE A 205 15.28 -20.52 25.70
CA PHE A 205 14.27 -19.80 24.91
C PHE A 205 14.31 -20.24 23.45
N LEU A 206 13.16 -20.49 22.86
CA LEU A 206 13.01 -20.83 21.45
C LEU A 206 12.10 -19.82 20.76
N VAL A 207 12.59 -19.16 19.73
CA VAL A 207 11.71 -18.41 18.81
C VAL A 207 11.22 -19.38 17.73
N ARG A 208 9.91 -19.50 17.58
CA ARG A 208 9.27 -20.37 16.60
C ARG A 208 7.98 -19.74 16.04
N PRO A 209 7.47 -20.22 14.89
CA PRO A 209 6.11 -19.90 14.47
C PRO A 209 5.08 -20.24 15.55
N ALA A 210 4.10 -19.36 15.70
CA ALA A 210 2.92 -19.61 16.51
C ALA A 210 2.11 -20.77 15.93
N GLU A 211 1.51 -21.55 16.82
CA GLU A 211 0.54 -22.59 16.51
C GLU A 211 -0.84 -22.11 16.95
N ARG A 212 -1.91 -22.72 16.42
CA ARG A 212 -3.29 -22.37 16.78
C ARG A 212 -3.51 -22.30 18.30
N LYS A 213 -2.94 -23.25 19.05
CA LYS A 213 -3.06 -23.31 20.51
C LYS A 213 -2.36 -22.16 21.26
N ASP A 214 -1.49 -21.38 20.60
CA ASP A 214 -0.85 -20.20 21.19
C ASP A 214 -1.78 -18.97 21.17
N CYS A 215 -2.92 -19.00 20.46
CA CYS A 215 -3.79 -17.84 20.28
C CYS A 215 -4.31 -17.26 21.61
N GLN A 216 -4.57 -18.08 22.61
CA GLN A 216 -5.01 -17.59 23.92
C GLN A 216 -3.89 -16.82 24.65
N ASP A 217 -2.68 -17.38 24.67
CA ASP A 217 -1.51 -16.70 25.27
C ASP A 217 -1.20 -15.39 24.53
N ILE A 218 -1.37 -15.36 23.20
CA ILE A 218 -1.16 -14.16 22.38
C ILE A 218 -2.22 -13.11 22.71
N GLU A 219 -3.49 -13.47 22.84
CA GLU A 219 -4.56 -12.54 23.25
C GLU A 219 -4.23 -11.90 24.61
N ASP A 220 -3.78 -12.70 25.57
CA ASP A 220 -3.44 -12.20 26.90
C ASP A 220 -2.23 -11.26 26.85
N MET A 221 -1.21 -11.58 26.06
CA MET A 221 -0.07 -10.67 25.83
C MET A 221 -0.46 -9.39 25.07
N ILE A 222 -1.43 -9.44 24.13
CA ILE A 222 -1.99 -8.24 23.47
C ILE A 222 -2.65 -7.32 24.51
N LYS A 223 -3.40 -7.90 25.47
CA LYS A 223 -4.00 -7.13 26.58
C LYS A 223 -2.93 -6.51 27.47
N GLU A 224 -1.87 -7.26 27.80
CA GLU A 224 -0.72 -6.71 28.54
C GLU A 224 -0.03 -5.56 27.78
N LEU A 225 0.14 -5.70 26.47
CA LEU A 225 0.69 -4.64 25.62
C LEU A 225 -0.20 -3.40 25.61
N ALA A 226 -1.52 -3.55 25.49
CA ALA A 226 -2.46 -2.43 25.52
C ALA A 226 -2.42 -1.62 26.82
N VAL A 227 -2.23 -2.31 27.96
CA VAL A 227 -2.00 -1.64 29.25
C VAL A 227 -0.70 -0.85 29.23
N TYR A 228 0.39 -1.43 28.70
CA TYR A 228 1.68 -0.75 28.56
C TYR A 228 1.57 0.50 27.66
N GLU A 229 0.81 0.41 26.57
CA GLU A 229 0.62 1.49 25.62
C GLU A 229 -0.37 2.58 26.06
N LYS A 230 -0.92 2.46 27.28
CA LYS A 230 -1.95 3.36 27.82
C LYS A 230 -3.21 3.38 26.95
N LEU A 231 -3.48 2.26 26.28
CA LEU A 231 -4.65 2.04 25.44
C LEU A 231 -5.78 1.33 26.20
N GLY A 232 -5.51 0.74 27.37
CA GLY A 232 -6.53 0.14 28.25
C GLY A 232 -7.24 -1.04 27.58
N ASP A 233 -8.56 -1.16 27.77
CA ASP A 233 -9.40 -2.25 27.23
C ASP A 233 -9.79 -2.06 25.76
N LYS A 234 -8.98 -1.32 24.99
CA LYS A 234 -9.20 -1.11 23.56
C LYS A 234 -9.05 -2.35 22.67
N PRO A 235 -8.21 -3.37 22.97
CA PRO A 235 -8.12 -4.54 22.10
C PRO A 235 -9.49 -5.20 21.93
N GLN A 236 -9.94 -5.33 20.68
CA GLN A 236 -11.22 -5.97 20.37
C GLN A 236 -11.06 -7.42 19.88
N LEU A 237 -9.83 -7.87 19.62
CA LEU A 237 -9.56 -9.21 19.10
C LEU A 237 -9.55 -10.25 20.22
N SER A 238 -10.33 -11.31 20.03
CA SER A 238 -10.29 -12.52 20.85
C SER A 238 -9.33 -13.57 20.27
N ALA A 239 -8.96 -14.58 21.06
CA ALA A 239 -8.24 -15.75 20.57
C ALA A 239 -8.96 -16.41 19.38
N ALA A 240 -10.30 -16.44 19.37
CA ALA A 240 -11.07 -16.97 18.25
C ALA A 240 -10.92 -16.13 16.96
N ASP A 241 -10.76 -14.80 17.08
CA ASP A 241 -10.46 -13.95 15.94
C ASP A 241 -9.06 -14.21 15.39
N LEU A 242 -8.08 -14.38 16.29
CA LEU A 242 -6.70 -14.74 15.95
C LEU A 242 -6.65 -16.09 15.22
N GLU A 243 -7.33 -17.11 15.74
CA GLU A 243 -7.46 -18.42 15.10
C GLU A 243 -8.04 -18.32 13.69
N ARG A 244 -9.17 -17.61 13.56
CA ARG A 244 -9.87 -17.44 12.28
C ARG A 244 -9.00 -16.73 11.25
N ASP A 245 -8.38 -15.62 11.64
CA ASP A 245 -7.70 -14.72 10.70
C ASP A 245 -6.27 -15.20 10.36
N GLY A 246 -5.59 -15.87 11.31
CA GLY A 246 -4.21 -16.35 11.14
C GLY A 246 -4.09 -17.82 10.72
N PHE A 247 -5.08 -18.67 11.01
CA PHE A 247 -4.97 -20.12 10.79
C PHE A 247 -6.11 -20.71 9.94
N ASP A 248 -7.32 -20.15 9.97
CA ASP A 248 -8.44 -20.61 9.14
C ASP A 248 -8.56 -19.87 7.79
N SER A 249 -7.84 -18.75 7.64
CA SER A 249 -7.80 -17.97 6.41
C SER A 249 -6.71 -18.47 5.45
N ASN A 250 -7.01 -18.49 4.15
CA ASN A 250 -6.05 -18.83 3.10
C ASN A 250 -6.13 -17.80 1.95
N PRO A 251 -5.12 -16.94 1.77
CA PRO A 251 -3.92 -16.79 2.59
C PRO A 251 -4.23 -16.32 4.03
N PRO A 252 -3.33 -16.56 5.00
CA PRO A 252 -3.47 -16.01 6.36
C PRO A 252 -3.30 -14.49 6.35
N PHE A 253 -4.13 -13.77 7.11
CA PHE A 253 -4.06 -12.30 7.20
C PHE A 253 -2.87 -11.82 8.03
N TYR A 254 -2.43 -12.63 8.97
CA TYR A 254 -1.23 -12.39 9.75
C TYR A 254 -0.47 -13.70 9.98
N ARG A 255 0.81 -13.55 10.29
CA ARG A 255 1.70 -14.61 10.78
C ARG A 255 2.24 -14.15 12.14
N CYS A 256 2.62 -15.11 12.98
CA CYS A 256 3.11 -14.78 14.30
C CYS A 256 4.30 -15.67 14.68
N LEU A 257 5.30 -15.06 15.29
CA LEU A 257 6.37 -15.75 16.01
C LEU A 257 6.13 -15.62 17.50
N VAL A 258 6.45 -16.67 18.26
CA VAL A 258 6.39 -16.68 19.72
C VAL A 258 7.74 -17.05 20.32
N ILE A 259 8.00 -16.55 21.51
CA ILE A 259 9.17 -16.93 22.32
C ILE A 259 8.71 -18.00 23.32
N GLU A 260 8.90 -19.26 22.97
CA GLU A 260 8.61 -20.39 23.85
C GLU A 260 9.72 -20.55 24.89
N ILE A 261 9.31 -20.77 26.13
CA ILE A 261 10.20 -21.06 27.24
C ILE A 261 10.32 -22.58 27.35
N LYS A 262 11.53 -23.10 27.17
CA LYS A 262 11.85 -24.52 27.35
C LYS A 262 12.30 -24.73 28.78
N GLU A 263 11.39 -25.19 29.63
CA GLU A 263 11.71 -25.68 30.97
C GLU A 263 11.60 -27.22 30.99
N PRO A 264 12.66 -27.95 31.36
CA PRO A 264 12.70 -29.42 31.27
C PRO A 264 11.59 -30.16 32.03
N ASP A 265 11.01 -29.52 33.05
CA ASP A 265 10.07 -30.13 34.00
C ASP A 265 8.76 -29.33 34.14
N ALA A 266 8.46 -28.42 33.20
CA ALA A 266 7.21 -27.67 33.23
C ALA A 266 6.08 -28.47 32.59
N ASP A 267 5.01 -28.73 33.36
CA ASP A 267 3.79 -29.37 32.88
C ASP A 267 2.99 -28.49 31.90
N GLU A 268 3.24 -27.17 31.91
CA GLU A 268 2.54 -26.19 31.08
C GLU A 268 3.50 -25.47 30.12
N ARG A 269 3.05 -25.33 28.87
CA ARG A 269 3.70 -24.48 27.87
C ARG A 269 3.67 -23.04 28.37
N SER A 270 4.79 -22.32 28.28
CA SER A 270 4.84 -20.90 28.62
C SER A 270 5.49 -20.09 27.51
N LEU A 271 4.89 -18.93 27.20
CA LEU A 271 5.39 -17.97 26.23
C LEU A 271 5.94 -16.72 26.95
N ALA A 272 7.06 -16.21 26.44
CA ALA A 272 7.73 -15.02 26.94
C ALA A 272 7.46 -13.76 26.11
N GLY A 273 6.86 -13.90 24.93
CA GLY A 273 6.61 -12.81 24.01
C GLY A 273 6.11 -13.29 22.65
N TYR A 274 5.66 -12.35 21.82
CA TYR A 274 5.21 -12.60 20.46
C TYR A 274 5.63 -11.45 19.52
N ALA A 275 5.65 -11.75 18.22
CA ALA A 275 5.73 -10.77 17.15
C ALA A 275 4.69 -11.13 16.10
N LEU A 276 3.72 -10.25 15.88
CA LEU A 276 2.70 -10.39 14.86
C LEU A 276 3.15 -9.59 13.64
N TYR A 277 3.14 -10.23 12.48
CA TYR A 277 3.61 -9.62 11.23
C TYR A 277 2.76 -10.08 10.04
N PHE A 278 2.78 -9.31 8.97
CA PHE A 278 2.12 -9.65 7.71
C PHE A 278 2.99 -9.20 6.54
N TYR A 279 2.67 -9.70 5.34
CA TYR A 279 3.38 -9.31 4.13
C TYR A 279 2.77 -8.06 3.53
N THR A 280 3.63 -7.17 3.09
CA THR A 280 3.28 -5.92 2.42
C THR A 280 3.97 -5.87 1.07
N TYR A 281 3.60 -4.87 0.27
CA TYR A 281 4.17 -4.71 -1.05
C TYR A 281 4.54 -3.25 -1.29
N SER A 282 5.82 -3.00 -1.53
CA SER A 282 6.31 -1.72 -2.04
C SER A 282 6.24 -1.78 -3.56
N THR A 283 5.53 -0.86 -4.21
CA THR A 283 5.57 -0.83 -5.68
C THR A 283 6.96 -0.48 -6.21
N TRP A 284 7.86 0.04 -5.36
CA TRP A 284 9.22 0.43 -5.71
C TRP A 284 10.23 -0.69 -5.50
N GLU A 285 10.08 -1.46 -4.43
CA GLU A 285 11.10 -2.40 -3.95
C GLU A 285 10.59 -3.85 -3.90
N GLY A 286 9.31 -4.09 -4.14
CA GLY A 286 8.71 -5.43 -4.14
C GLY A 286 8.18 -5.87 -2.79
N LYS A 287 8.18 -7.19 -2.56
CA LYS A 287 7.66 -7.83 -1.35
C LYS A 287 8.37 -7.31 -0.11
N ALA A 288 7.63 -6.93 0.92
CA ALA A 288 8.15 -6.49 2.21
C ALA A 288 7.42 -7.17 3.38
N ILE A 289 7.97 -7.02 4.58
CA ILE A 289 7.34 -7.48 5.84
C ILE A 289 6.96 -6.24 6.66
N HIS A 290 5.75 -6.25 7.22
CA HIS A 290 5.36 -5.31 8.28
C HIS A 290 5.16 -6.06 9.59
N MET A 291 5.82 -5.61 10.65
CA MET A 291 5.61 -6.08 12.02
C MET A 291 4.65 -5.12 12.70
N GLU A 292 3.40 -5.56 12.90
CA GLU A 292 2.36 -4.74 13.53
C GLU A 292 2.62 -4.64 15.04
N ASP A 293 2.76 -5.79 15.69
CA ASP A 293 2.88 -5.88 17.14
C ASP A 293 4.13 -6.65 17.53
N PHE A 294 4.81 -6.16 18.55
CA PHE A 294 5.97 -6.81 19.12
C PHE A 294 6.00 -6.65 20.64
N TYR A 295 5.98 -7.77 21.34
CA TYR A 295 5.91 -7.79 22.79
C TYR A 295 6.87 -8.82 23.38
N VAL A 296 7.53 -8.41 24.47
CA VAL A 296 8.24 -9.32 25.39
C VAL A 296 7.75 -9.01 26.79
N SER A 297 7.31 -10.05 27.50
CA SER A 297 6.81 -9.94 28.86
C SER A 297 7.85 -9.26 29.77
N PRO A 298 7.46 -8.30 30.63
CA PRO A 298 8.38 -7.55 31.49
C PRO A 298 9.40 -8.40 32.24
N LYS A 299 8.99 -9.58 32.74
CA LYS A 299 9.86 -10.53 33.46
C LYS A 299 11.02 -11.08 32.61
N TYR A 300 10.92 -11.04 31.29
CA TYR A 300 11.95 -11.57 30.37
C TYR A 300 12.64 -10.48 29.54
N ARG A 301 12.37 -9.19 29.80
CA ARG A 301 13.06 -8.08 29.14
C ARG A 301 14.53 -8.01 29.54
N HIS A 302 15.33 -7.31 28.73
CA HIS A 302 16.77 -7.14 28.92
C HIS A 302 17.62 -8.43 28.84
N GLN A 303 17.04 -9.55 28.41
CA GLN A 303 17.73 -10.83 28.19
C GLN A 303 18.08 -11.08 26.70
N GLY A 304 18.02 -10.04 25.85
CA GLY A 304 18.30 -10.15 24.42
C GLY A 304 17.19 -10.80 23.56
N LEU A 305 16.09 -11.21 24.18
CA LEU A 305 14.96 -11.88 23.51
C LEU A 305 14.34 -11.06 22.37
N GLY A 306 14.24 -9.75 22.54
CA GLY A 306 13.69 -8.89 21.50
C GLY A 306 14.56 -8.77 20.25
N VAL A 307 15.89 -8.67 20.45
CA VAL A 307 16.85 -8.73 19.35
C VAL A 307 16.77 -10.07 18.63
N ARG A 308 16.60 -11.17 19.38
CA ARG A 308 16.46 -12.50 18.80
C ARG A 308 15.21 -12.61 17.93
N MET A 309 14.07 -12.11 18.40
CA MET A 309 12.83 -12.08 17.62
C MET A 309 12.99 -11.30 16.31
N LEU A 310 13.53 -10.08 16.39
CA LEU A 310 13.76 -9.22 15.22
C LEU A 310 14.71 -9.87 14.21
N LYS A 311 15.78 -10.53 14.68
CA LYS A 311 16.69 -11.28 13.80
C LYS A 311 16.03 -12.50 13.16
N THR A 312 15.16 -13.21 13.89
CA THR A 312 14.39 -14.32 13.29
C THR A 312 13.45 -13.79 12.20
N LEU A 313 12.78 -12.67 12.44
CA LEU A 313 11.93 -12.04 11.42
C LEU A 313 12.74 -11.53 10.22
N ALA A 314 13.92 -10.95 10.47
CA ALA A 314 14.86 -10.59 9.43
C ALA A 314 15.27 -11.84 8.61
N LYS A 315 15.62 -12.94 9.25
CA LYS A 315 15.95 -14.18 8.52
C LYS A 315 14.80 -14.67 7.63
N ILE A 316 13.55 -14.61 8.10
CA ILE A 316 12.36 -14.92 7.28
C ILE A 316 12.30 -14.00 6.04
N GLY A 317 12.63 -12.73 6.23
CA GLY A 317 12.69 -11.76 5.14
C GLY A 317 13.76 -12.09 4.10
N VAL A 318 15.00 -12.36 4.53
CA VAL A 318 16.10 -12.73 3.61
C VAL A 318 15.79 -14.04 2.89
N ASP A 319 15.36 -15.08 3.62
CA ASP A 319 15.07 -16.39 3.03
C ASP A 319 13.88 -16.32 2.05
N GLY A 320 12.96 -15.37 2.25
CA GLY A 320 11.78 -15.12 1.42
C GLY A 320 11.95 -14.06 0.32
N ASP A 321 13.16 -13.52 0.16
CA ASP A 321 13.45 -12.45 -0.81
C ASP A 321 12.52 -11.23 -0.60
N PHE A 322 12.39 -10.81 0.66
CA PHE A 322 11.71 -9.58 1.05
C PHE A 322 12.74 -8.44 1.12
N CYS A 323 12.38 -7.29 0.56
CA CYS A 323 13.31 -6.16 0.44
C CYS A 323 13.55 -5.43 1.75
N ARG A 324 12.60 -5.47 2.69
CA ARG A 324 12.68 -4.75 3.96
C ARG A 324 11.73 -5.29 5.03
N LEU A 325 12.03 -4.93 6.28
CA LEU A 325 11.12 -5.04 7.43
C LEU A 325 10.73 -3.63 7.89
N THR A 326 9.44 -3.41 8.05
CA THR A 326 8.83 -2.14 8.46
C THR A 326 8.05 -2.32 9.78
N LEU A 327 8.04 -1.29 10.62
CA LEU A 327 7.22 -1.24 11.85
C LEU A 327 6.80 0.20 12.17
N GLU A 328 5.72 0.34 12.92
CA GLU A 328 5.34 1.60 13.57
C GLU A 328 5.76 1.56 15.05
N CYS A 329 6.21 2.69 15.58
CA CYS A 329 6.54 2.82 17.00
C CYS A 329 5.97 4.12 17.56
N LEU A 330 5.37 4.02 18.75
CA LEU A 330 4.90 5.20 19.48
C LEU A 330 6.08 6.12 19.83
N ASP A 331 5.90 7.42 19.61
CA ASP A 331 6.89 8.47 19.84
C ASP A 331 7.48 8.45 21.26
N TRP A 332 6.65 8.15 22.26
CA TRP A 332 7.06 8.06 23.66
C TRP A 332 7.77 6.75 24.03
N ASN A 333 7.73 5.71 23.18
CA ASN A 333 8.33 4.39 23.47
C ASN A 333 9.85 4.40 23.21
N GLU A 334 10.55 5.25 23.96
CA GLU A 334 12.00 5.43 23.90
C GLU A 334 12.79 4.11 24.00
N PRO A 335 12.43 3.13 24.86
CA PRO A 335 13.14 1.85 24.91
C PRO A 335 13.10 1.07 23.59
N ALA A 336 11.94 1.04 22.91
CA ALA A 336 11.81 0.38 21.62
C ALA A 336 12.54 1.15 20.52
N ARG A 337 12.39 2.49 20.46
CA ARG A 337 13.10 3.33 19.48
C ARG A 337 14.61 3.17 19.56
N LYS A 338 15.19 3.20 20.77
CA LYS A 338 16.64 2.96 20.98
C LYS A 338 17.08 1.57 20.53
N LEU A 339 16.24 0.55 20.73
CA LEU A 339 16.52 -0.80 20.23
C LEU A 339 16.56 -0.81 18.69
N TYR A 340 15.58 -0.19 18.03
CA TYR A 340 15.51 -0.14 16.57
C TYR A 340 16.67 0.66 15.97
N GLU A 341 16.99 1.82 16.53
CA GLU A 341 18.14 2.64 16.14
C GLU A 341 19.47 1.87 16.28
N LYS A 342 19.63 1.08 17.36
CA LYS A 342 20.80 0.22 17.55
C LYS A 342 20.88 -0.92 16.52
N LEU A 343 19.75 -1.30 15.94
CA LEU A 343 19.65 -2.25 14.83
C LEU A 343 19.65 -1.54 13.46
N GLU A 344 20.10 -0.29 13.43
CA GLU A 344 20.26 0.53 12.21
C GLU A 344 18.92 0.77 11.48
N ALA A 345 17.79 0.68 12.19
CA ALA A 345 16.50 1.07 11.62
C ALA A 345 16.47 2.58 11.35
N ILE A 346 15.96 2.96 10.19
CA ILE A 346 15.81 4.34 9.74
C ILE A 346 14.41 4.82 10.13
N ASN A 347 14.31 5.95 10.84
CA ASN A 347 13.04 6.61 11.13
C ASN A 347 12.57 7.42 9.90
N PHE A 348 11.63 6.88 9.13
CA PHE A 348 11.09 7.48 7.91
C PHE A 348 10.19 8.69 8.18
N THR A 349 9.47 8.72 9.29
CA THR A 349 8.67 9.91 9.68
C THR A 349 9.58 11.12 9.84
N GLN A 350 10.71 10.97 10.54
CA GLN A 350 11.67 12.05 10.75
C GLN A 350 12.53 12.35 9.52
N THR A 351 12.97 11.32 8.79
CA THR A 351 13.92 11.50 7.67
C THR A 351 13.26 11.84 6.34
N GLN A 352 12.02 11.42 6.11
CA GLN A 352 11.31 11.53 4.83
C GLN A 352 9.95 12.24 4.95
N GLY A 353 9.46 12.48 6.17
CA GLY A 353 8.24 13.26 6.38
C GLY A 353 6.96 12.56 5.94
N TRP A 354 6.84 11.24 6.14
CA TRP A 354 5.61 10.52 5.81
C TRP A 354 4.53 10.74 6.86
N HIS A 355 3.28 10.82 6.39
CA HIS A 355 2.08 10.81 7.22
C HIS A 355 1.25 9.56 6.92
N THR A 356 0.87 8.83 7.96
CA THR A 356 -0.08 7.73 7.87
C THR A 356 -1.49 8.25 8.08
N TYR A 357 -2.42 7.84 7.23
CA TYR A 357 -3.86 8.12 7.31
C TYR A 357 -4.63 6.82 7.56
N ARG A 358 -5.59 6.84 8.48
CA ARG A 358 -6.49 5.71 8.77
C ARG A 358 -7.95 6.12 8.59
N PHE A 359 -8.68 5.31 7.84
CA PHE A 359 -10.10 5.43 7.55
C PHE A 359 -10.82 4.28 8.27
N VAL A 360 -11.51 4.60 9.36
CA VAL A 360 -12.22 3.60 10.16
C VAL A 360 -13.46 3.08 9.44
N LYS A 361 -14.00 1.95 9.90
CA LYS A 361 -15.13 1.25 9.28
C LYS A 361 -16.30 2.16 8.92
N GLU A 362 -16.72 3.06 9.81
CA GLU A 362 -17.85 3.95 9.59
C GLU A 362 -17.59 4.95 8.44
N VAL A 363 -16.32 5.36 8.26
CA VAL A 363 -15.90 6.18 7.12
C VAL A 363 -15.96 5.34 5.83
N MET A 364 -15.52 4.08 5.89
CA MET A 364 -15.57 3.17 4.73
C MET A 364 -17.00 2.86 4.28
N GLU A 365 -17.94 2.69 5.22
CA GLU A 365 -19.35 2.48 4.92
C GLU A 365 -19.97 3.69 4.20
N LYS A 366 -19.64 4.92 4.63
CA LYS A 366 -20.07 6.15 3.96
C LYS A 366 -19.48 6.27 2.55
N LEU A 367 -18.18 6.03 2.41
CA LEU A 367 -17.50 6.04 1.10
C LEU A 367 -18.10 5.00 0.14
N ALA A 368 -18.47 3.82 0.67
CA ALA A 368 -19.11 2.78 -0.12
C ALA A 368 -20.52 3.16 -0.56
N ALA A 369 -21.29 3.85 0.28
CA ALA A 369 -22.64 4.32 -0.03
C ALA A 369 -22.66 5.38 -1.14
N ASP A 370 -21.66 6.27 -1.16
CA ASP A 370 -21.53 7.33 -2.17
C ASP A 370 -21.00 6.82 -3.53
N SER A 371 -20.73 5.51 -3.63
CA SER A 371 -20.07 4.89 -4.77
C SER A 371 -21.04 4.55 -5.92
N PRO A 372 -20.80 4.99 -7.18
CA PRO A 372 -21.67 4.71 -8.32
C PRO A 372 -22.00 3.21 -8.52
N ALA A 373 -23.23 2.89 -8.95
CA ALA A 373 -23.72 1.52 -9.11
C ALA A 373 -22.96 0.67 -10.16
N HIS A 374 -22.23 1.29 -11.08
CA HIS A 374 -21.50 0.61 -12.18
C HIS A 374 -20.05 0.23 -11.82
N ILE A 375 -19.67 0.28 -10.53
CA ILE A 375 -18.33 -0.13 -10.07
C ILE A 375 -18.38 -1.64 -9.78
N TYR A 376 -17.79 -2.43 -10.69
CA TYR A 376 -17.77 -3.89 -10.62
C TYR A 376 -16.63 -4.36 -9.71
N ILE A 377 -16.96 -4.68 -8.47
CA ILE A 377 -16.02 -5.28 -7.52
C ILE A 377 -16.34 -6.77 -7.53
N GLY A 378 -15.56 -7.50 -8.32
CA GLY A 378 -15.82 -8.89 -8.62
C GLY A 378 -15.95 -9.74 -7.36
N LYS A 379 -17.14 -10.28 -7.12
CA LYS A 379 -17.34 -11.52 -6.38
C LYS A 379 -18.24 -12.54 -7.10
N GLU A 380 -18.85 -12.19 -8.24
CA GLU A 380 -19.69 -13.14 -8.99
C GLU A 380 -19.33 -13.24 -10.48
N ASN A 381 -19.47 -14.46 -10.98
CA ASN A 381 -19.32 -14.88 -12.37
C ASN A 381 -20.43 -14.24 -13.23
N PRO A 382 -20.14 -13.60 -14.39
CA PRO A 382 -21.15 -12.93 -15.22
C PRO A 382 -22.25 -13.83 -15.80
N GLN A 383 -22.15 -15.16 -15.64
CA GLN A 383 -23.10 -16.11 -16.25
C GLN A 383 -24.40 -16.37 -15.45
N LYS A 384 -24.65 -15.74 -14.30
CA LYS A 384 -25.87 -16.00 -13.50
C LYS A 384 -27.00 -14.96 -13.55
N HIS A 385 -26.87 -13.84 -14.26
CA HIS A 385 -27.97 -12.86 -14.36
C HIS A 385 -28.24 -12.31 -15.78
N LEU A 386 -28.32 -13.20 -16.77
CA LEU A 386 -28.92 -12.91 -18.08
C LEU A 386 -30.20 -13.73 -18.37
N SER A 387 -30.95 -14.09 -17.34
CA SER A 387 -32.32 -14.59 -17.51
C SER A 387 -33.28 -13.89 -16.54
N LYS A 388 -33.77 -12.71 -16.96
CA LYS A 388 -35.07 -12.11 -16.62
C LYS A 388 -35.05 -10.62 -16.98
N LEU A 389 -34.99 -10.34 -18.27
CA LEU A 389 -35.37 -9.02 -18.80
C LEU A 389 -35.61 -9.09 -20.31
N ILE A 390 -36.41 -10.09 -20.75
CA ILE A 390 -37.14 -10.01 -22.01
C ILE A 390 -38.49 -10.69 -21.80
N TRP A 391 -39.57 -10.00 -22.21
CA TRP A 391 -41.00 -10.39 -22.26
C TRP A 391 -41.86 -10.12 -21.02
N SER A 392 -42.55 -8.98 -20.97
CA SER A 392 -43.92 -8.91 -21.51
C SER A 392 -44.47 -7.47 -21.46
N ASN A 393 -44.66 -6.89 -22.65
CA ASN A 393 -45.78 -5.97 -22.86
C ASN A 393 -47.01 -6.85 -23.11
N SER A 394 -48.04 -6.69 -22.28
CA SER A 394 -49.44 -7.02 -22.55
C SER A 394 -50.29 -6.15 -21.64
#